data_AF-A0A1H0IS53-F1
#
_entry.id   AF-A0A1H0IS53-F1
#
_cell.length_a   1.000
_cell.length_b   1.000
_cell.length_c   1.000
_cell.angle_alpha   90.00
_cell.angle_beta   90.00
_cell.angle_gamma   90.00
#
_symmetry.space_group_name_H-M   'P 1'
#
loop_
_entity.id
_entity.type
_entity.pdbx_description
1 polymer ?
#
loop_
_entity_poly.entity_id
_entity_poly.type
_entity_poly.pdbx_seq_one_letter_code
_entity_poly.pdbx_strand_id
1 'polypeptide(L)'
;MSILFILFSGAAGAVSRYLAGLFLSKRFPADKKPLPMLLVNILGSFGLGIFLSLRAGTVPLDIYSDPWLITIGTGFFGAFTTFSTFSVEAVTLFQQKKWMFFLWYVSLSIIGSLAAFIFGFILFS
;
A
#
# COMPACT_ATOMS: atom_id res chain seq x y z
N MET A 1 6.68 -18.85 -14.77
CA MET A 1 5.45 -18.29 -14.14
C MET A 1 4.40 -18.03 -15.20
N SER A 2 3.15 -18.36 -14.91
CA SER A 2 2.03 -17.99 -15.77
C SER A 2 1.58 -16.57 -15.43
N ILE A 3 1.60 -15.65 -16.40
CA ILE A 3 1.12 -14.24 -16.29
C ILE A 3 -0.30 -14.17 -15.68
N LEU A 4 -1.09 -15.23 -15.87
CA LEU A 4 -2.41 -15.42 -15.26
C LEU A 4 -2.40 -15.20 -13.74
N PHE A 5 -1.39 -15.70 -13.00
CA PHE A 5 -1.34 -15.51 -11.56
C PHE A 5 -1.17 -14.05 -11.17
N ILE A 6 -0.34 -13.30 -11.90
CA ILE A 6 -0.16 -11.85 -11.70
C ILE A 6 -1.46 -11.12 -12.02
N LEU A 7 -2.15 -11.52 -13.10
CA LEU A 7 -3.42 -10.93 -13.50
C LEU A 7 -4.48 -11.11 -12.42
N PHE A 8 -4.68 -12.33 -11.91
CA PHE A 8 -5.71 -12.59 -10.89
C PHE A 8 -5.37 -11.96 -9.53
N SER A 9 -4.11 -12.07 -9.08
CA SER A 9 -3.68 -11.46 -7.82
C SER A 9 -3.73 -9.94 -7.89
N GLY A 10 -3.30 -9.33 -8.99
CA GLY A 10 -3.39 -7.89 -9.23
C GLY A 10 -4.83 -7.40 -9.29
N ALA A 11 -5.71 -8.11 -10.00
CA ALA A 11 -7.14 -7.80 -10.01
C ALA A 11 -7.74 -7.87 -8.59
N ALA A 12 -7.42 -8.92 -7.82
CA ALA A 12 -7.87 -9.05 -6.44
C ALA A 12 -7.34 -7.91 -5.54
N GLY A 13 -6.08 -7.51 -5.70
CA GLY A 13 -5.49 -6.39 -4.97
C GLY A 13 -6.17 -5.05 -5.30
N ALA A 14 -6.38 -4.77 -6.58
CA ALA A 14 -7.05 -3.56 -7.05
C ALA A 14 -8.52 -3.48 -6.58
N VAL A 15 -9.27 -4.58 -6.68
CA VAL A 15 -10.65 -4.66 -6.18
C VAL A 15 -10.69 -4.47 -4.66
N SER A 16 -9.78 -5.11 -3.93
CA SER A 16 -9.68 -4.97 -2.47
C SER A 16 -9.38 -3.53 -2.06
N ARG A 17 -8.45 -2.86 -2.76
CA ARG A 17 -8.17 -1.43 -2.55
C ARG A 17 -9.40 -0.58 -2.81
N TYR A 18 -10.12 -0.83 -3.90
CA TYR A 18 -11.34 -0.09 -4.24
C TYR A 18 -12.41 -0.25 -3.14
N LEU A 19 -12.69 -1.48 -2.71
CA LEU A 19 -13.68 -1.75 -1.67
C LEU A 19 -13.26 -1.16 -0.32
N ALA A 20 -11.99 -1.28 0.06
CA ALA A 20 -11.44 -0.66 1.27
C ALA A 20 -11.55 0.87 1.19
N GLY A 21 -11.23 1.47 0.04
CA GLY A 21 -11.38 2.90 -0.20
C GLY A 21 -12.82 3.36 -0.05
N LEU A 22 -13.79 2.63 -0.62
CA LEU A 22 -15.22 2.92 -0.47
C LEU A 22 -15.66 2.84 1.00
N PHE A 23 -15.26 1.78 1.69
CA PHE A 23 -15.59 1.59 3.11
C PHE A 23 -15.02 2.71 3.98
N LEU A 24 -13.74 3.02 3.81
CA LEU A 24 -13.05 4.07 4.56
C LEU A 24 -13.58 5.45 4.23
N SER A 25 -13.97 5.73 2.98
CA SER A 25 -14.56 7.01 2.59
C SER A 25 -15.91 7.26 3.25
N LYS A 26 -16.70 6.20 3.50
CA LYS A 26 -17.96 6.32 4.27
C LYS A 26 -17.70 6.61 5.75
N ARG A 27 -16.60 6.09 6.32
CA ARG A 27 -16.25 6.24 7.73
C ARG A 27 -15.51 7.54 8.03
N PHE A 28 -14.71 8.00 7.08
CA PHE A 28 -13.88 9.19 7.14
C PHE A 28 -14.18 10.07 5.92
N PRO A 29 -15.26 10.87 5.96
CA PRO A 29 -15.64 11.77 4.87
C PRO A 29 -14.45 12.65 4.45
N ALA A 30 -14.25 12.77 3.14
CA ALA A 30 -13.08 13.39 2.52
C ALA A 30 -13.00 14.92 2.72
N ASP A 31 -13.94 15.50 3.47
CA ASP A 31 -14.18 16.95 3.56
C ASP A 31 -12.94 17.76 3.96
N LYS A 32 -11.91 17.12 4.56
CA LYS A 32 -10.64 17.80 4.90
C LYS A 32 -9.36 17.00 4.70
N LYS A 33 -9.36 15.67 4.68
CA LYS A 33 -8.13 14.85 4.72
C LYS A 33 -8.22 13.56 3.88
N PRO A 34 -7.23 13.26 3.02
CA PRO A 34 -7.16 12.00 2.29
C PRO A 34 -6.71 10.83 3.19
N LEU A 35 -7.55 10.43 4.14
CA LEU A 35 -7.28 9.31 5.05
C LEU A 35 -7.44 7.91 4.44
N PRO A 36 -8.41 7.65 3.53
CA PRO A 36 -8.63 6.31 3.00
C PRO A 36 -7.39 5.68 2.37
N MET A 37 -6.72 6.38 1.44
CA MET A 37 -5.56 5.84 0.75
C MET A 37 -4.32 5.76 1.63
N LEU A 38 -4.16 6.68 2.60
CA LEU A 38 -3.13 6.56 3.63
C LEU A 38 -3.25 5.22 4.37
N LEU A 39 -4.45 4.90 4.85
CA LEU A 39 -4.70 3.66 5.60
C LEU A 39 -4.53 2.42 4.72
N VAL A 40 -5.03 2.45 3.48
CA VAL A 40 -4.84 1.34 2.53
C VAL A 40 -3.35 1.09 2.29
N ASN A 41 -2.56 2.13 2.04
CA ASN A 41 -1.13 1.98 1.81
C ASN A 41 -0.41 1.43 3.04
N ILE A 42 -0.70 1.96 4.24
CA ILE A 42 -0.11 1.47 5.49
C ILE A 42 -0.45 -0.01 5.75
N LEU A 43 -1.73 -0.38 5.59
CA LEU A 43 -2.18 -1.76 5.78
C LEU A 43 -1.57 -2.71 4.74
N GLY A 44 -1.45 -2.25 3.49
CA GLY A 44 -0.83 -3.00 2.42
C GLY A 44 0.65 -3.24 2.66
N SER A 45 1.38 -2.20 3.08
CA SER A 45 2.78 -2.31 3.44
C SER A 45 3.01 -3.21 4.66
N PHE A 46 2.16 -3.14 5.69
CA PHE A 46 2.19 -4.06 6.82
C PHE A 46 1.99 -5.53 6.38
N GLY A 47 0.94 -5.78 5.58
CA GLY A 47 0.66 -7.13 5.08
C GLY A 47 1.78 -7.69 4.21
N LEU A 48 2.41 -6.85 3.37
CA LEU A 48 3.57 -7.24 2.58
C LEU A 48 4.78 -7.59 3.47
N GLY A 49 5.01 -6.82 4.54
CA GLY A 49 6.04 -7.11 5.53
C GLY A 49 5.85 -8.49 6.17
N ILE A 50 4.63 -8.79 6.65
CA ILE A 50 4.28 -10.12 7.19
C ILE A 50 4.55 -11.22 6.15
N PHE A 51 4.08 -11.02 4.92
CA PHE A 51 4.24 -12.00 3.86
C PHE A 51 5.73 -12.32 3.61
N LEU A 52 6.58 -11.30 3.51
CA LEU A 52 8.02 -11.51 3.30
C LEU A 52 8.70 -12.18 4.48
N SER A 53 8.31 -11.83 5.70
CA SER A 53 8.82 -12.47 6.92
C SER A 53 8.56 -13.97 6.91
N LEU A 54 7.29 -14.36 6.66
CA LEU A 54 6.88 -15.76 6.63
C LEU A 54 7.47 -16.54 5.44
N ARG A 55 7.70 -15.88 4.30
CA ARG A 55 8.13 -16.55 3.06
C ARG A 55 9.64 -16.73 2.96
N ALA A 56 10.38 -15.66 3.24
CA ALA A 56 11.80 -15.58 2.91
C ALA A 56 12.70 -15.41 4.14
N GLY A 57 12.14 -15.03 5.30
CA GLY A 57 12.91 -14.67 6.51
C GLY A 57 13.88 -13.49 6.32
N THR A 58 13.95 -12.94 5.10
CA THR A 58 14.85 -11.89 4.64
C THR A 58 14.11 -11.06 3.59
N VAL A 59 14.54 -9.81 3.38
CA VAL A 59 14.04 -9.00 2.27
C VAL A 59 14.86 -9.35 1.02
N PRO A 60 14.27 -9.98 0.00
CA PRO A 60 15.00 -10.43 -1.17
C PRO A 60 15.40 -9.23 -2.05
N LEU A 61 16.64 -9.25 -2.56
CA LEU A 61 17.14 -8.23 -3.50
C LEU A 61 16.55 -8.38 -4.90
N ASP A 62 16.21 -9.62 -5.30
CA ASP A 62 15.56 -9.92 -6.55
C ASP A 62 14.17 -10.52 -6.29
N ILE A 63 13.15 -9.72 -6.60
CA ILE A 63 11.74 -10.07 -6.41
C ILE A 63 11.25 -10.93 -7.59
N TYR A 64 11.95 -10.93 -8.73
CA TYR A 64 11.49 -11.54 -9.97
C TYR A 64 11.84 -13.02 -10.13
N SER A 65 12.66 -13.57 -9.24
CA SER A 65 13.05 -14.98 -9.26
C SER A 65 12.10 -15.90 -8.49
N ASP A 66 11.32 -15.40 -7.53
CA ASP A 66 10.34 -16.21 -6.78
C ASP A 66 8.90 -16.00 -7.30
N PRO A 67 8.22 -17.07 -7.78
CA PRO A 67 6.80 -17.05 -8.17
C PRO A 67 5.86 -16.41 -7.16
N TRP A 68 6.10 -16.61 -5.87
CA TRP A 68 5.25 -16.11 -4.80
C TRP A 68 5.46 -14.62 -4.56
N LEU A 69 6.70 -14.14 -4.65
CA LEU A 69 7.01 -12.72 -4.55
C LEU A 69 6.38 -11.93 -5.71
N ILE A 70 6.42 -12.49 -6.91
CA ILE A 70 5.76 -11.88 -8.06
C ILE A 70 4.23 -11.90 -7.89
N THR A 71 3.64 -13.01 -7.47
CA THR A 71 2.18 -13.15 -7.40
C THR A 71 1.59 -12.33 -6.25
N ILE A 72 2.13 -12.47 -5.03
CA ILE A 72 1.57 -11.82 -3.84
C ILE A 72 2.18 -10.44 -3.65
N GLY A 73 3.50 -10.29 -3.79
CA GLY A 73 4.19 -9.01 -3.64
C GLY A 73 3.85 -8.05 -4.78
N THR A 74 4.30 -8.35 -5.99
CA THR A 74 4.07 -7.48 -7.17
C THR A 74 2.60 -7.46 -7.60
N GLY A 75 1.93 -8.62 -7.63
CA GLY A 75 0.54 -8.73 -8.02
C GLY A 75 -0.41 -8.13 -6.99
N PHE A 76 -0.69 -8.85 -5.90
CA PHE A 76 -1.69 -8.43 -4.92
C PHE A 76 -1.31 -7.14 -4.18
N PHE A 77 -0.21 -7.12 -3.43
CA PHE A 77 0.17 -5.95 -2.62
C PHE A 77 0.56 -4.75 -3.48
N GLY A 78 1.17 -4.98 -4.63
CA GLY A 78 1.47 -3.94 -5.61
C GLY A 78 0.21 -3.26 -6.17
N ALA A 79 -0.87 -4.01 -6.41
CA ALA A 79 -2.15 -3.44 -6.86
C ALA A 79 -3.03 -2.92 -5.71
N PHE A 80 -2.88 -3.49 -4.52
CA PHE A 80 -3.58 -3.07 -3.30
C PHE A 80 -3.06 -1.75 -2.74
N THR A 81 -1.76 -1.48 -2.87
CA THR A 81 -1.17 -0.18 -2.55
C THR A 81 -1.16 0.72 -3.78
N THR A 82 -1.06 2.04 -3.60
CA THR A 82 -1.03 2.98 -4.72
C THR A 82 -0.21 4.24 -4.44
N PHE A 83 0.79 4.49 -5.28
CA PHE A 83 1.55 5.74 -5.29
C PHE A 83 0.92 6.82 -6.18
N SER A 84 0.20 6.41 -7.23
CA SER A 84 -0.45 7.34 -8.17
C SER A 84 -1.59 8.11 -7.52
N THR A 85 -2.47 7.43 -6.77
CA THR A 85 -3.55 8.13 -6.03
C THR A 85 -2.98 9.00 -4.92
N PHE A 86 -1.97 8.51 -4.20
CA PHE A 86 -1.22 9.31 -3.22
C PHE A 86 -0.69 10.62 -3.81
N SER A 87 -0.07 10.56 -4.99
CA SER A 87 0.48 11.74 -5.67
C SER A 87 -0.61 12.77 -6.00
N VAL A 88 -1.74 12.32 -6.52
CA VAL A 88 -2.88 13.20 -6.83
C VAL A 88 -3.41 13.88 -5.56
N GLU A 89 -3.61 13.13 -4.48
CA GLU A 89 -4.10 13.66 -3.21
C GLU A 89 -3.11 14.65 -2.58
N ALA A 90 -1.81 14.34 -2.60
CA ALA A 90 -0.78 15.23 -2.10
C ALA A 90 -0.72 16.54 -2.89
N VAL A 91 -0.66 16.48 -4.22
CA VAL A 91 -0.65 17.68 -5.07
C VAL A 91 -1.94 18.48 -4.94
N THR A 92 -3.08 17.82 -4.72
CA THR A 92 -4.36 18.51 -4.45
C THR A 92 -4.29 19.33 -3.16
N LEU A 93 -3.75 18.78 -2.07
CA LEU A 93 -3.55 19.52 -0.82
C LEU A 93 -2.60 20.71 -1.00
N PHE A 94 -1.52 20.52 -1.78
CA PHE A 94 -0.57 21.56 -2.14
C PHE A 94 -1.27 22.71 -2.90
N GLN A 95 -2.03 22.40 -3.96
CA GLN A 95 -2.77 23.38 -4.76
C GLN A 95 -3.84 24.12 -3.96
N GLN A 96 -4.49 23.44 -3.00
CA GLN A 96 -5.45 24.06 -2.08
C GLN A 96 -4.77 24.92 -0.99
N LYS A 97 -3.45 25.12 -1.04
CA LYS A 97 -2.64 25.85 -0.05
C LYS A 97 -2.75 25.26 1.37
N LYS A 98 -3.11 23.98 1.49
CA LYS A 98 -3.22 23.24 2.75
C LYS A 98 -1.86 22.64 3.14
N TRP A 99 -0.83 23.49 3.25
CA TRP A 99 0.58 23.08 3.41
C TRP A 99 0.83 22.13 4.59
N MET A 100 0.22 22.42 5.73
CA MET A 100 0.37 21.57 6.92
C MET A 100 -0.19 20.16 6.69
N PHE A 101 -1.35 20.05 6.03
CA PHE A 101 -1.93 18.74 5.71
C PHE A 101 -1.16 18.03 4.60
N PHE A 102 -0.63 18.76 3.63
CA PHE A 102 0.28 18.21 2.61
C PHE A 102 1.51 17.56 3.26
N LEU A 103 2.23 18.29 4.12
CA LEU A 103 3.41 17.78 4.81
C LEU A 103 3.08 16.58 5.69
N TRP A 104 1.98 16.66 6.45
CA TRP A 104 1.51 15.57 7.29
C TRP A 104 1.18 14.31 6.46
N TYR A 105 0.43 14.48 5.36
CA TYR A 105 0.01 13.38 4.51
C TYR A 105 1.20 12.70 3.83
N VAL A 106 2.10 13.48 3.21
CA VAL A 106 3.32 12.96 2.58
C VAL A 106 4.20 12.23 3.59
N SER A 107 4.42 12.83 4.76
CA SER A 107 5.27 12.23 5.79
C SER A 107 4.70 10.90 6.28
N LEU A 108 3.39 10.84 6.58
CA LEU A 108 2.78 9.61 7.05
C LEU A 108 2.64 8.55 5.95
N SER A 109 2.36 8.94 4.72
CA SER A 109 2.31 7.98 3.61
C SER A 109 3.66 7.30 3.39
N ILE A 110 4.76 8.03 3.52
CA ILE A 110 6.11 7.47 3.33
C ILE A 110 6.58 6.75 4.60
N ILE A 111 6.69 7.48 5.71
CA ILE A 111 7.26 6.98 6.97
C ILE A 111 6.33 5.95 7.58
N GLY A 112 5.02 6.18 7.57
CA GLY A 112 4.04 5.25 8.12
C GLY A 112 3.99 3.93 7.36
N SER A 113 4.04 3.96 6.02
CA SER A 113 4.08 2.73 5.22
C SER A 113 5.38 1.96 5.43
N LEU A 114 6.52 2.66 5.50
CA LEU A 114 7.82 2.03 5.77
C LEU A 114 7.86 1.41 7.18
N ALA A 115 7.43 2.16 8.20
CA ALA A 115 7.37 1.66 9.58
C ALA A 115 6.42 0.46 9.70
N ALA A 116 5.27 0.50 9.02
CA ALA A 116 4.31 -0.59 9.00
C ALA A 116 4.88 -1.84 8.31
N PHE A 117 5.57 -1.70 7.19
CA PHE A 117 6.29 -2.80 6.56
C PHE A 117 7.33 -3.42 7.50
N ILE A 118 8.19 -2.58 8.10
CA ILE A 118 9.24 -3.04 9.02
C ILE A 118 8.61 -3.79 10.21
N PHE A 119 7.55 -3.22 10.78
CA PHE A 119 6.85 -3.83 11.90
C PHE A 119 6.23 -5.18 11.52
N GLY A 120 5.55 -5.26 10.36
CA GLY A 120 5.00 -6.52 9.85
C GLY A 120 6.09 -7.56 9.57
N PHE A 121 7.25 -7.11 9.08
CA PHE A 121 8.39 -7.97 8.80
C PHE A 121 8.99 -8.56 10.09
N ILE A 122 9.27 -7.72 11.08
CA ILE A 122 9.92 -8.16 12.35
C ILE A 122 9.02 -9.07 13.18
N LEU A 123 7.69 -8.96 13.07
CA LEU A 123 6.75 -9.71 13.91
C LEU A 123 6.90 -11.24 13.84
N PHE A 124 7.44 -11.77 12.72
CA PHE A 124 7.60 -13.21 12.47
C PHE A 124 9.02 -13.60 12.04
N SER A 125 10.00 -12.70 12.16
CA SER A 125 11.43 -12.97 11.91
C SER A 125 12.14 -13.33 13.20
#